data_AF-A0A936XYR1-F1
#
_entry.id   AF-A0A936XYR1-F1
#
_cell.length_a   1.000
_cell.length_b   1.000
_cell.length_c   1.000
_cell.angle_alpha   90.00
_cell.angle_beta   90.00
_cell.angle_gamma   90.00
#
_symmetry.space_group_name_H-M   'P 1'
#
loop_
_entity.id
_entity.type
_entity.pdbx_description
1 polymer ?
#
loop_
_entity_poly.entity_id
_entity_poly.type
_entity_poly.pdbx_seq_one_letter_code
_entity_poly.pdbx_strand_id
1 'polypeptide(L)'
;MKANVLTSPIKNLILKIPALVLVFTFNACVTKSAFLTSSAVPAARGDVKVKKDNNRNYVIKIKLTNLAEVKRLEPSMQAYVVWMESDGALIKNLGQINSSSNMLSKKLKASFETVSSSRPTKIFITAESEANVMNPGSMIILSTSDF
;
A
#
# COMPACT_ATOMS: atom_id res chain seq x y z
N MET A 1 -53.88 -65.35 -24.06
CA MET A 1 -55.00 -64.63 -23.40
C MET A 1 -54.65 -64.50 -21.92
N LYS A 2 -54.90 -63.32 -21.34
CA LYS A 2 -54.61 -62.85 -19.96
C LYS A 2 -53.20 -62.26 -19.74
N ALA A 3 -53.18 -60.93 -19.86
CA ALA A 3 -52.17 -60.04 -19.31
C ALA A 3 -52.22 -60.03 -17.79
N ASN A 4 -51.09 -59.79 -17.14
CA ASN A 4 -51.07 -59.24 -15.79
C ASN A 4 -50.02 -58.13 -15.73
N VAL A 5 -50.53 -56.91 -15.65
CA VAL A 5 -49.80 -55.68 -15.42
C VAL A 5 -49.47 -55.63 -13.93
N LEU A 6 -48.18 -55.66 -13.58
CA LEU A 6 -47.71 -55.34 -12.23
C LEU A 6 -47.23 -53.90 -12.24
N THR A 7 -48.13 -52.99 -11.85
CA THR A 7 -47.82 -51.59 -11.54
C THR A 7 -47.01 -51.50 -10.25
N SER A 8 -45.79 -50.99 -10.32
CA SER A 8 -44.99 -50.57 -9.15
C SER A 8 -45.06 -49.05 -9.00
N PRO A 9 -45.51 -48.50 -7.86
CA PRO A 9 -45.54 -47.07 -7.62
C PRO A 9 -44.47 -46.68 -6.61
N ILE A 10 -43.23 -46.38 -7.02
CA ILE A 10 -42.22 -45.93 -6.04
C ILE A 10 -41.34 -44.78 -6.57
N LYS A 11 -41.80 -43.59 -6.17
CA LYS A 11 -41.05 -42.41 -5.68
C LYS A 11 -40.17 -41.64 -6.68
N ASN A 12 -40.66 -40.44 -6.99
CA ASN A 12 -39.87 -39.25 -7.34
C ASN A 12 -38.63 -39.14 -6.44
N LEU A 13 -37.45 -39.41 -7.01
CA LEU A 13 -36.18 -39.04 -6.41
C LEU A 13 -35.56 -37.93 -7.25
N ILE A 14 -36.17 -36.74 -7.15
CA ILE A 14 -35.51 -35.49 -7.53
C ILE A 14 -34.40 -35.29 -6.50
N LEU A 15 -33.22 -35.85 -6.78
CA LEU A 15 -32.03 -35.65 -5.98
C LEU A 15 -31.55 -34.20 -6.23
N LYS A 16 -32.05 -33.28 -5.40
CA LYS A 16 -31.58 -31.90 -5.30
C LYS A 16 -30.12 -31.94 -4.84
N ILE A 17 -29.18 -31.83 -5.78
CA ILE A 17 -27.76 -31.64 -5.48
C ILE A 17 -27.65 -30.33 -4.69
N PRO A 18 -27.15 -30.32 -3.44
CA PRO A 18 -26.89 -29.07 -2.77
C PRO A 18 -25.69 -28.44 -3.46
N ALA A 19 -25.89 -27.27 -4.07
CA ALA A 19 -24.82 -26.42 -4.53
C ALA A 19 -23.99 -26.01 -3.30
N LEU A 20 -22.90 -26.73 -3.03
CA LEU A 20 -21.91 -26.36 -2.03
C LEU A 20 -21.17 -25.12 -2.56
N VAL A 21 -21.75 -23.95 -2.31
CA VAL A 21 -21.13 -22.66 -2.59
C VAL A 21 -19.93 -22.53 -1.64
N LEU A 22 -18.74 -22.82 -2.17
CA LEU A 22 -17.47 -22.63 -1.47
C LEU A 22 -17.23 -21.11 -1.37
N VAL A 23 -17.68 -20.50 -0.28
CA VAL A 23 -17.46 -19.07 0.01
C VAL A 23 -15.98 -18.89 0.40
N PHE A 24 -15.13 -18.58 -0.59
CA PHE A 24 -13.77 -18.13 -0.34
C PHE A 24 -13.79 -16.71 0.21
N THR A 25 -13.72 -16.56 1.54
CA THR A 25 -13.52 -15.26 2.19
C THR A 25 -12.04 -14.89 2.12
N PHE A 26 -11.67 -14.13 1.09
CA PHE A 26 -10.32 -13.54 1.01
C PHE A 26 -10.18 -12.40 2.03
N ASN A 27 -9.68 -12.72 3.22
CA ASN A 27 -9.30 -11.75 4.26
C ASN A 27 -8.02 -11.01 3.85
N ALA A 28 -8.12 -10.06 2.92
CA ALA A 28 -7.03 -9.16 2.62
C ALA A 28 -6.96 -8.04 3.67
N CYS A 29 -6.14 -8.23 4.70
CA CYS A 29 -5.85 -7.16 5.67
C CYS A 29 -5.06 -6.05 4.97
N VAL A 30 -5.62 -4.83 5.00
CA VAL A 30 -5.05 -3.63 4.42
C VAL A 30 -4.86 -2.63 5.56
N THR A 31 -3.62 -2.22 5.79
CA THR A 31 -3.32 -1.18 6.77
C THR A 31 -3.23 0.16 6.04
N LYS A 32 -3.99 1.15 6.52
CA LYS A 32 -3.93 2.53 6.03
C LYS A 32 -3.53 3.43 7.19
N SER A 33 -2.48 4.23 7.01
CA SER A 33 -2.06 5.23 7.99
C SER A 33 -1.89 6.59 7.31
N ALA A 34 -2.30 7.65 8.00
CA ALA A 34 -2.06 9.01 7.57
C ALA A 34 -0.65 9.45 7.99
N PHE A 35 -0.02 10.32 7.21
CA PHE A 35 1.19 10.99 7.66
C PHE A 35 0.87 12.04 8.73
N LEU A 36 1.71 12.08 9.75
CA LEU A 36 1.79 13.17 10.71
C LEU A 36 2.37 14.41 10.02
N THR A 37 1.95 15.59 10.49
CA THR A 37 2.42 16.88 9.97
C THR A 37 3.86 17.14 10.42
N SER A 38 4.77 17.46 9.50
CA SER A 38 6.12 17.93 9.83
C SER A 38 6.19 19.45 9.93
N SER A 39 7.13 19.95 10.74
CA SER A 39 7.48 21.37 10.79
C SER A 39 8.16 21.86 9.51
N ALA A 40 8.86 20.99 8.77
CA ALA A 40 9.63 21.36 7.58
C ALA A 40 8.72 21.71 6.39
N VAL A 41 7.61 21.00 6.22
CA VAL A 41 6.59 21.29 5.19
C VAL A 41 5.19 21.15 5.81
N PRO A 42 4.72 22.13 6.61
CA PRO A 42 3.48 22.00 7.39
C PRO A 42 2.22 21.76 6.56
N ALA A 43 2.24 22.23 5.31
CA ALA A 43 1.12 22.07 4.39
C ALA A 43 1.04 20.65 3.81
N ALA A 44 2.13 19.89 3.80
CA ALA A 44 2.18 18.56 3.18
C ALA A 44 1.25 17.59 3.92
N ARG A 45 0.45 16.88 3.15
CA ARG A 45 -0.48 15.86 3.65
C ARG A 45 -0.36 14.61 2.80
N GLY A 46 -0.65 13.46 3.39
CA GLY A 46 -0.71 12.23 2.63
C GLY A 46 -1.15 11.03 3.43
N ASP A 47 -1.30 9.92 2.73
CA ASP A 47 -1.62 8.62 3.30
C ASP A 47 -0.74 7.52 2.70
N VAL A 48 -0.47 6.53 3.55
CA VAL A 48 0.24 5.29 3.21
C VAL A 48 -0.75 4.14 3.31
N LYS A 49 -0.78 3.31 2.27
CA LYS A 49 -1.53 2.06 2.22
C LYS A 49 -0.56 0.91 2.06
N VAL A 50 -0.56 0.00 3.02
CA VAL A 50 0.23 -1.23 3.01
C VAL A 50 -0.72 -2.41 2.82
N LYS A 51 -0.44 -3.24 1.81
CA LYS A 51 -1.22 -4.45 1.52
C LYS A 51 -0.29 -5.60 1.21
N LYS A 52 -0.65 -6.81 1.65
CA LYS A 52 0.05 -8.03 1.24
C LYS A 52 -0.42 -8.52 -0.14
N ASP A 53 0.51 -8.84 -1.03
CA ASP A 53 0.22 -9.44 -2.33
C ASP A 53 0.14 -10.99 -2.26
N ASN A 54 -0.13 -11.63 -3.40
CA ASN A 54 -0.23 -13.09 -3.49
C ASN A 54 1.12 -13.80 -3.25
N ASN A 55 2.23 -13.08 -3.43
CA ASN A 55 3.59 -13.57 -3.18
C ASN A 55 4.05 -13.32 -1.74
N ARG A 56 3.14 -12.85 -0.87
CA ARG A 56 3.40 -12.49 0.52
C ARG A 56 4.35 -11.30 0.71
N ASN A 57 4.54 -10.48 -0.32
CA ASN A 57 5.25 -9.20 -0.22
C ASN A 57 4.29 -8.09 0.20
N TYR A 58 4.85 -7.02 0.75
CA TYR A 58 4.13 -5.81 1.15
C TYR A 58 4.18 -4.78 0.03
N VAL A 59 3.04 -4.55 -0.60
CA VAL A 59 2.82 -3.45 -1.54
C VAL A 59 2.57 -2.18 -0.73
N ILE A 60 3.43 -1.19 -0.92
CA ILE A 60 3.39 0.09 -0.22
C ILE A 60 3.00 1.15 -1.25
N LYS A 61 1.86 1.81 -1.02
CA LYS A 61 1.35 2.89 -1.87
C LYS A 61 1.24 4.17 -1.05
N ILE A 62 1.84 5.23 -1.56
CA ILE A 62 1.87 6.53 -0.92
C ILE A 62 1.19 7.54 -1.84
N LYS A 63 0.33 8.38 -1.26
CA LYS A 63 -0.28 9.53 -1.93
C LYS A 63 -0.03 10.78 -1.13
N LEU A 64 0.47 11.82 -1.80
CA LEU A 64 0.85 13.08 -1.20
C LEU A 64 0.14 14.24 -1.90
N THR A 65 -0.15 15.28 -1.13
CA THR A 65 -0.77 16.52 -1.57
C THR A 65 -0.13 17.68 -0.82
N ASN A 66 -0.14 18.87 -1.41
CA ASN A 66 0.52 20.07 -0.88
C ASN A 66 2.02 19.85 -0.56
N LEU A 67 2.67 18.93 -1.27
CA LEU A 67 4.10 18.72 -1.17
C LEU A 67 4.81 19.81 -1.97
N ALA A 68 5.61 20.63 -1.29
CA ALA A 68 6.44 21.65 -1.94
C ALA A 68 7.41 21.01 -2.94
N GLU A 69 7.86 21.77 -3.92
CA GLU A 69 8.93 21.31 -4.80
C GLU A 69 10.23 21.22 -4.00
N VAL A 70 10.98 20.13 -4.16
CA VAL A 70 12.17 19.84 -3.35
C VAL A 70 13.25 20.93 -3.43
N LYS A 71 13.37 21.60 -4.59
CA LYS A 71 14.30 22.71 -4.81
C LYS A 71 13.87 24.03 -4.15
N ARG A 72 12.61 24.13 -3.71
CA ARG A 72 12.04 25.31 -3.03
C ARG A 72 12.03 25.18 -1.51
N LEU A 73 12.58 24.08 -0.99
CA LEU A 73 12.85 23.93 0.44
C LEU A 73 14.01 24.85 0.85
N GLU A 74 14.08 25.15 2.14
CA GLU A 74 15.18 25.88 2.75
C GLU A 74 15.81 24.99 3.85
N PRO A 75 17.07 24.52 3.68
CA PRO A 75 17.90 24.69 2.49
C PRO A 75 17.35 23.92 1.28
N SER A 76 17.75 24.33 0.07
CA SER A 76 17.34 23.69 -1.18
C SER A 76 17.87 22.24 -1.26
N MET A 77 16.99 21.29 -1.59
CA MET A 77 17.31 19.86 -1.66
C MET A 77 17.13 19.31 -3.08
N GLN A 78 17.61 18.09 -3.33
CA GLN A 78 17.58 17.46 -4.66
C GLN A 78 16.50 16.40 -4.81
N ALA A 79 16.22 15.61 -3.76
CA ALA A 79 15.29 14.48 -3.86
C ALA A 79 14.45 14.31 -2.60
N TYR A 80 13.24 13.81 -2.77
CA TYR A 80 12.49 13.21 -1.67
C TYR A 80 12.71 11.71 -1.69
N VAL A 81 13.16 11.15 -0.56
CA VAL A 81 13.44 9.72 -0.43
C VAL A 81 12.48 9.10 0.56
N VAL A 82 11.90 7.97 0.18
CA VAL A 82 10.98 7.18 1.00
C VAL A 82 11.78 6.14 1.75
N TRP A 83 11.52 6.04 3.05
CA TRP A 83 12.15 5.09 3.95
C TRP A 83 11.09 4.24 4.65
N MET A 84 11.49 3.03 5.03
CA MET A 84 10.73 2.21 5.96
C MET A 84 11.60 1.78 7.14
N GLU A 85 10.99 1.73 8.32
CA GLU A 85 11.46 0.87 9.40
C GLU A 85 10.78 -0.50 9.25
N SER A 86 11.52 -1.55 9.55
CA SER A 86 11.04 -2.94 9.49
C SER A 86 11.20 -3.65 10.84
N ASP A 87 10.51 -4.79 11.00
CA ASP A 87 10.63 -5.64 12.18
C ASP A 87 12.12 -5.86 12.53
N GLY A 88 12.56 -5.38 13.69
CA GLY A 88 13.98 -5.33 14.09
C GLY A 88 14.65 -3.96 13.99
N ALA A 89 13.89 -2.88 13.80
CA ALA A 89 14.36 -1.49 13.77
C ALA A 89 15.37 -1.17 12.66
N LEU A 90 15.38 -1.97 11.58
CA LEU A 90 16.22 -1.73 10.41
C LEU A 90 15.54 -0.72 9.48
N ILE A 91 16.23 0.37 9.19
CA ILE A 91 15.82 1.38 8.20
C ILE A 91 16.24 0.93 6.80
N LYS A 92 15.32 0.99 5.84
CA LYS A 92 15.57 0.65 4.43
C LYS A 92 15.15 1.78 3.51
N ASN A 93 16.00 2.11 2.55
CA ASN A 93 15.66 3.00 1.44
C ASN A 93 14.69 2.27 0.50
N LEU A 94 13.51 2.86 0.29
CA LEU A 94 12.50 2.32 -0.62
C LEU A 94 12.58 2.91 -2.03
N GLY A 95 13.23 4.07 -2.17
CA GLY A 95 13.40 4.78 -3.42
C GLY A 95 12.96 6.24 -3.34
N GLN A 96 13.08 6.92 -4.47
CA GLN A 96 12.81 8.35 -4.59
C GLN A 96 11.40 8.61 -5.10
N ILE A 97 10.81 9.72 -4.65
CA ILE A 97 9.57 10.23 -5.24
C ILE A 97 9.94 10.94 -6.54
N ASN A 98 9.64 10.29 -7.67
CA ASN A 98 9.89 10.80 -9.00
C ASN A 98 9.16 12.13 -9.23
N SER A 99 9.90 13.21 -9.05
CA SER A 99 9.48 14.58 -9.29
C SER A 99 9.62 14.92 -10.77
N SER A 100 9.09 14.09 -11.68
CA SER A 100 8.93 14.58 -13.05
C SER A 100 8.07 15.82 -12.94
N SER A 101 8.48 16.91 -13.59
CA SER A 101 7.78 18.19 -13.50
C SER A 101 6.29 17.95 -13.63
N ASN A 102 5.82 17.17 -14.60
CA ASN A 102 4.40 16.88 -14.81
C ASN A 102 3.64 16.24 -13.63
N MET A 103 4.28 15.47 -12.74
CA MET A 103 3.61 14.84 -11.60
C MET A 103 3.37 15.82 -10.45
N LEU A 104 4.34 16.71 -10.16
CA LEU A 104 4.24 17.73 -9.08
C LEU A 104 3.77 19.12 -9.56
N SER A 105 4.02 19.48 -10.82
CA SER A 105 4.12 20.87 -11.32
C SER A 105 2.84 21.70 -11.40
N LYS A 106 1.66 21.19 -11.04
CA LYS A 106 0.46 22.05 -11.01
C LYS A 106 -0.44 21.86 -9.81
N LYS A 107 -0.26 20.80 -9.03
CA LYS A 107 -1.17 20.46 -7.93
C LYS A 107 -0.47 20.12 -6.61
N LEU A 108 0.86 20.21 -6.55
CA LEU A 108 1.64 19.83 -5.36
C LEU A 108 1.32 18.39 -4.91
N LYS A 109 1.06 17.50 -5.89
CA LYS A 109 0.68 16.10 -5.64
C LYS A 109 1.80 15.17 -6.04
N ALA A 110 1.95 14.08 -5.30
CA ALA A 110 2.86 13.01 -5.68
C ALA A 110 2.28 11.65 -5.30
N SER A 111 2.73 10.62 -6.01
CA SER A 111 2.45 9.24 -5.68
C SER A 111 3.72 8.43 -5.76
N PHE A 112 3.83 7.44 -4.89
CA PHE A 112 4.94 6.50 -4.87
C PHE A 112 4.40 5.10 -4.61
N GLU A 113 4.91 4.11 -5.32
CA GLU A 113 4.53 2.71 -5.17
C GLU A 113 5.77 1.83 -5.23
N THR A 114 5.87 0.90 -4.29
CA THR A 114 6.96 -0.08 -4.24
C THR A 114 6.48 -1.38 -3.58
N VAL A 115 7.33 -2.39 -3.62
CA VAL A 115 7.13 -3.68 -2.95
C VAL A 115 8.31 -3.99 -2.05
N SER A 116 8.04 -4.54 -0.86
CA SER A 116 9.05 -4.99 0.07
C SER A 116 8.74 -6.40 0.57
N SER A 117 9.74 -7.25 0.68
CA SER A 117 9.60 -8.58 1.30
C SER A 117 9.54 -8.49 2.83
N SER A 118 10.03 -7.39 3.42
CA SER A 118 10.01 -7.14 4.86
C SER A 118 8.77 -6.35 5.25
N ARG A 119 8.21 -6.67 6.43
CA ARG A 119 7.05 -5.95 6.97
C ARG A 119 7.46 -4.53 7.39
N PRO A 120 6.75 -3.49 6.92
CA PRO A 120 6.98 -2.14 7.42
C PRO A 120 6.30 -1.95 8.78
N THR A 121 7.03 -1.39 9.74
CA THR A 121 6.49 -0.92 11.03
C THR A 121 6.22 0.58 11.00
N LYS A 122 6.92 1.34 10.15
CA LYS A 122 6.74 2.78 9.95
C LYS A 122 7.25 3.20 8.59
N ILE A 123 6.63 4.21 7.98
CA ILE A 123 7.08 4.85 6.75
C ILE A 123 7.35 6.33 7.01
N PHE A 124 8.44 6.84 6.48
CA PHE A 124 8.76 8.26 6.53
C PHE A 124 9.46 8.73 5.25
N ILE A 125 9.43 10.03 5.04
CA ILE A 125 9.97 10.69 3.85
C ILE A 125 10.93 11.77 4.33
N THR A 126 12.12 11.81 3.73
CA THR A 126 13.11 12.86 3.95
C THR A 126 13.33 13.67 2.68
N ALA A 127 13.81 14.90 2.84
CA ALA A 127 14.42 15.66 1.75
C ALA A 127 15.93 15.52 1.83
N GLU A 128 16.55 15.13 0.72
CA GLU A 128 17.96 14.75 0.64
C GLU A 128 18.69 15.64 -0.35
N SER A 129 19.96 15.92 -0.04
CA SER A 129 20.87 16.62 -0.95
C SER A 129 21.28 15.78 -2.14
N GLU A 130 21.11 14.45 -2.10
CA GLU A 130 21.40 13.53 -3.18
C GLU A 130 20.32 12.46 -3.33
N ALA A 131 20.16 11.96 -4.54
CA ALA A 131 19.15 10.96 -4.91
C ALA A 131 19.44 9.56 -4.33
N ASN A 132 20.71 9.15 -4.32
CA ASN A 132 21.16 7.80 -3.99
C ASN A 132 21.84 7.73 -2.63
N VAL A 133 21.16 8.19 -1.59
CA VAL A 133 21.67 8.15 -0.21
C VAL A 133 21.47 6.77 0.43
N MET A 134 22.44 6.34 1.22
CA MET A 134 22.40 5.06 1.95
C MET A 134 21.70 5.15 3.31
N ASN A 135 21.68 6.35 3.90
CA ASN A 135 21.08 6.63 5.19
C ASN A 135 20.18 7.87 5.08
N PRO A 136 19.10 7.95 5.89
CA PRO A 136 18.24 9.12 5.90
C PRO A 136 18.97 10.34 6.48
N GLY A 137 18.79 11.48 5.83
CA GLY A 137 19.17 12.79 6.33
C GLY A 137 18.27 13.27 7.48
N SER A 138 18.59 14.45 8.02
CA SER A 138 17.90 15.01 9.18
C SER A 138 16.56 15.68 8.86
N MET A 139 16.32 16.04 7.59
CA MET A 139 15.13 16.78 7.19
C MET A 139 13.94 15.84 6.92
N ILE A 140 13.23 15.45 7.98
CA ILE A 140 12.02 14.62 7.88
C ILE A 140 10.83 15.49 7.42
N ILE A 141 10.23 15.10 6.31
CA ILE A 141 9.12 15.81 5.65
C ILE A 141 7.77 15.26 6.09
N LEU A 142 7.64 13.95 6.21
CA LEU A 142 6.42 13.29 6.69
C LEU A 142 6.80 11.95 7.33
N SER A 143 6.09 11.56 8.39
CA SER A 143 6.24 10.25 9.03
C SER A 143 4.88 9.71 9.46
N THR A 144 4.67 8.39 9.36
CA THR A 144 3.47 7.76 9.91
C THR A 144 3.66 7.54 11.42
N SER A 145 2.56 7.26 12.12
CA SER A 145 2.64 6.47 13.34
C SER A 145 3.14 5.06 13.03
N ASP A 146 3.49 4.31 14.07
CA ASP A 146 3.74 2.88 13.93
C ASP A 146 2.45 2.14 13.52
N PHE A 147 2.59 1.05 12.77
CA PHE A 147 1.50 0.22 12.22
C PHE A 147 1.07 -0.94 13.12
#